data_AF-A0A369BQI4-F1
#
_entry.id   AF-A0A369BQI4-F1
#
_cell.length_a   1.000
_cell.length_b   1.000
_cell.length_c   1.000
_cell.angle_alpha   90.00
_cell.angle_beta   90.00
_cell.angle_gamma   90.00
#
_symmetry.space_group_name_H-M   'P 1'
#
loop_
_entity.id
_entity.type
_entity.pdbx_description
1 polymer ?
#
loop_
_entity_poly.entity_id
_entity_poly.type
_entity_poly.pdbx_seq_one_letter_code
_entity_poly.pdbx_strand_id
1 'polypeptide(L)' 'MKIADLFVLACVDADGNITGYPKGGGSSTAPSIRTYERLESARRGQRFIGGKIVRITGVEVVK' A
#
# COMPACT_ATOMS: atom_id res chain seq x y z
N MET A 1 0.15 -19.64 8.70
CA MET A 1 -0.60 -19.16 7.52
C MET A 1 0.34 -18.28 6.71
N LYS A 2 0.70 -18.66 5.47
CA LYS A 2 1.49 -17.77 4.60
C LYS A 2 0.60 -16.59 4.24
N ILE A 3 1.06 -15.37 4.51
CA ILE A 3 0.45 -14.16 3.93
C ILE A 3 0.56 -14.37 2.41
N ALA A 4 -0.58 -14.46 1.71
CA ALA A 4 -0.58 -14.39 0.25
C ALA A 4 0.16 -13.11 -0.14
N ASP A 5 1.05 -13.15 -1.13
CA ASP A 5 1.89 -12.00 -1.50
C ASP A 5 1.03 -10.74 -1.65
N LEU A 6 1.11 -9.87 -0.65
CA LEU A 6 0.24 -8.72 -0.46
C LEU A 6 1.07 -7.48 -0.70
N PHE A 7 0.63 -6.66 -1.63
CA PHE A 7 1.32 -5.45 -2.06
C PHE A 7 0.50 -4.23 -1.70
N VAL A 8 1.17 -3.15 -1.35
CA VAL A 8 0.58 -1.82 -1.17
C VAL A 8 1.39 -0.78 -1.92
N LEU A 9 0.81 0.40 -2.10
CA LEU A 9 1.53 1.58 -2.57
C LEU A 9 1.91 2.39 -1.34
N ALA A 10 3.16 2.84 -1.26
CA ALA A 10 3.67 3.64 -0.16
C ALA A 10 4.46 4.85 -0.68
N CYS A 11 4.45 5.93 0.09
CA CYS A 11 5.42 7.02 -0.07
C CYS A 11 6.72 6.57 0.57
N VAL A 12 7.80 6.57 -0.21
CA VAL A 12 9.12 6.11 0.23
C VAL A 12 10.11 7.24 0.00
N ASP A 13 10.88 7.57 1.03
CA ASP A 13 11.93 8.59 0.95
C ASP A 13 13.19 8.07 0.22
N ALA A 14 14.24 8.88 0.19
CA ALA A 14 15.50 8.54 -0.47
C ALA A 14 16.25 7.38 0.24
N ASP A 15 16.05 7.23 1.55
CA ASP A 15 16.68 6.22 2.38
C ASP A 15 15.91 4.88 2.37
N GLY A 16 14.76 4.84 1.71
CA GLY A 16 13.92 3.64 1.61
C GLY A 16 12.91 3.50 2.75
N ASN A 17 12.71 4.52 3.59
CA ASN A 17 11.73 4.48 4.67
C ASN A 17 10.34 4.83 4.15
N ILE A 18 9.33 4.14 4.70
CA ILE A 18 7.93 4.46 4.43
C ILE A 18 7.53 5.69 5.24
N THR A 19 7.27 6.79 4.55
CA THR A 19 6.84 8.07 5.15
C THR A 19 5.32 8.23 5.18
N GLY A 20 4.60 7.38 4.45
CA GLY A 20 3.14 7.37 4.45
C GLY A 20 2.56 6.47 3.36
N TYR A 21 1.25 6.54 3.20
CA TYR A 21 0.51 5.81 2.17
C TYR A 21 -0.35 6.79 1.38
N PRO A 22 -0.45 6.66 0.05
CA PRO A 22 -1.48 7.36 -0.70
C PRO A 22 -2.84 6.87 -0.20
N LYS A 23 -3.61 7.79 0.38
CA LYS A 23 -4.91 7.50 0.98
C LYS A 23 -5.98 7.60 -0.10
N GLY A 24 -6.82 6.58 -0.20
CA GLY A 24 -8.08 6.67 -0.95
C GLY A 24 -9.21 7.19 -0.05
N GLY A 25 -10.22 7.82 -0.66
CA GLY A 25 -11.41 8.34 0.02
C GLY A 25 -11.50 9.86 -0.07
N GLY A 26 -12.64 10.37 -0.52
CA GLY A 26 -12.94 11.82 -0.45
C GLY A 26 -13.26 12.25 0.98
N SER A 27 -13.61 13.52 1.19
CA SER A 27 -13.95 14.11 2.51
C SER A 27 -15.02 13.33 3.29
N SER A 28 -15.82 12.52 2.59
CA SER A 28 -16.95 11.77 3.14
C SER A 28 -16.70 10.26 3.23
N THR A 29 -15.47 9.78 3.02
CA THR A 29 -15.12 8.35 3.11
C THR A 29 -13.93 8.15 4.04
N ALA A 30 -13.99 7.10 4.86
CA ALA A 30 -12.90 6.76 5.75
C ALA A 30 -11.60 6.51 4.96
N PRO A 31 -10.45 7.06 5.40
CA PRO A 31 -9.18 6.82 4.73
C PRO A 31 -8.84 5.34 4.81
N SER A 32 -8.47 4.76 3.67
CA SER A 32 -8.05 3.36 3.59
C SER A 32 -6.77 3.21 2.77
N ILE A 33 -5.96 2.23 3.15
CA ILE A 33 -4.79 1.79 2.38
C ILE A 33 -5.27 0.71 1.42
N ARG A 34 -5.04 0.91 0.13
CA ARG A 34 -5.41 -0.07 -0.89
C ARG A 34 -4.36 -1.16 -0.97
N THR A 35 -4.79 -2.41 -0.84
CA THR A 35 -3.97 -3.60 -0.96
C THR A 35 -4.20 -4.32 -2.29
N TYR A 36 -3.21 -5.09 -2.74
CA TYR A 36 -3.24 -5.85 -3.98
C TYR A 36 -2.67 -7.24 -3.75
N GLU A 37 -3.34 -8.27 -4.26
CA GLU A 37 -2.88 -9.67 -4.16
C GLU A 37 -1.96 -10.08 -5.31
N ARG A 38 -1.78 -9.21 -6.31
CA ARG A 38 -0.96 -9.46 -7.51
C ARG A 38 -0.14 -8.24 -7.86
N LEU A 39 1.13 -8.45 -8.20
CA LEU A 39 2.04 -7.38 -8.60
C LEU A 39 1.54 -6.59 -9.82
N GLU A 40 0.89 -7.26 -10.78
CA GLU A 40 0.32 -6.59 -11.96
C GLU A 40 -0.80 -5.59 -11.61
N SER A 41 -1.66 -5.96 -10.67
CA SER A 41 -2.71 -5.07 -10.16
C SER A 41 -2.11 -3.89 -9.40
N ALA A 42 -1.05 -4.12 -8.63
CA ALA A 42 -0.30 -3.06 -7.96
C ALA A 42 0.35 -2.09 -8.97
N ARG A 43 0.97 -2.59 -10.05
CA ARG A 43 1.53 -1.78 -11.14
C ARG A 43 0.47 -0.93 -11.83
N ARG A 44 -0.72 -1.48 -12.07
CA ARG A 44 -1.86 -0.70 -12.59
C ARG A 44 -2.28 0.38 -11.60
N GLY A 45 -2.43 0.05 -10.32
CA GLY A 45 -2.77 1.00 -9.27
C GLY A 45 -1.76 2.14 -9.13
N GLN A 46 -0.47 1.82 -9.19
CA GLN A 46 0.64 2.78 -9.10
C GLN A 46 0.52 3.89 -10.14
N ARG A 47 0.09 3.57 -11.37
CA ARG A 47 -0.07 4.55 -12.46
C ARG A 47 -1.13 5.62 -12.16
N PHE A 48 -2.16 5.29 -11.38
CA PHE A 48 -3.27 6.20 -11.08
C PHE A 48 -3.13 6.89 -9.73
N ILE A 49 -2.60 6.19 -8.73
CA ILE A 49 -2.57 6.63 -7.33
C ILE A 49 -1.19 7.20 -6.96
N GLY A 50 -0.12 6.79 -7.65
CA GLY A 50 1.26 7.14 -7.31
C GLY A 50 1.87 6.25 -6.23
N GLY A 51 3.06 6.63 -5.76
CA GLY A 51 3.84 5.89 -4.76
C GLY A 51 4.72 4.76 -5.33
N LYS A 52 5.41 4.05 -4.44
CA LYS A 52 6.23 2.88 -4.72
C LYS A 52 5.48 1.62 -4.29
N ILE A 53 5.57 0.57 -5.10
CA ILE A 53 5.01 -0.74 -4.72
C ILE A 53 5.91 -1.37 -3.66
N VAL A 54 5.33 -1.73 -2.52
CA VAL A 54 6.01 -2.45 -1.44
C VAL A 54 5.28 -3.75 -1.12
N ARG A 55 6.03 -4.78 -0.76
CA ARG A 55 5.48 -6.07 -0.31
C ARG A 55 5.29 -6.02 1.20
N ILE A 56 4.11 -6.40 1.68
CA ILE A 56 3.84 -6.60 3.10
C ILE A 56 4.55 -7.87 3.55
N THR A 57 5.51 -7.73 4.46
CA THR A 57 6.24 -8.87 5.06
C THR A 57 5.80 -9.14 6.51
N GLY A 58 5.06 -8.22 7.14
CA GLY A 58 4.55 -8.38 8.49
C GLY A 58 3.48 -7.34 8.81
N VAL A 59 2.53 -7.73 9.66
CA VAL A 59 1.48 -6.88 10.23
C VAL A 59 1.23 -7.31 11.66
N GLU A 60 0.86 -6.37 12.51
CA GLU A 60 0.51 -6.62 13.90
C GLU A 60 -0.94 -6.16 14.15
N VAL A 61 -1.69 -6.96 14.90
CA VAL A 61 -3.02 -6.56 15.38
C VAL A 61 -2.82 -5.75 16.66
N VAL A 62 -3.07 -4.45 16.58
CA VAL A 62 -3.09 -3.56 17.76
C VAL A 62 -4.49 -3.62 18.38
N LYS A 63 -4.57 -3.81 19.70
CA LYS A 63 -5.82 -3.80 20.47
C LYS A 63 -6.04 -2.46 21.14
#